data_AF-X1ATE7-F1
#
_entry.id   AF-X1ATE7-F1
#
_cell.length_a   1.000
_cell.length_b   1.000
_cell.length_c   1.000
_cell.angle_alpha   90.00
_cell.angle_beta   90.00
_cell.angle_gamma   90.00
#
_symmetry.space_group_name_H-M   'P 1'
#
loop_
_entity.id
_entity.type
_entity.pdbx_description
1 polymer ?
#
loop_
_entity_poly.entity_id
_entity_poly.type
_entity_poly.pdbx_seq_one_letter_code
_entity_poly.pdbx_strand_id
1 'polypeptide(L)'
;MDHGAGMPYAPFGQEIFIEEEGKFKIKNMHRIMPNPILYMVGRSSENCLYIKDKEINLSFFLGDKLLTIGVNKNNLYNYFLGGNL
;
A
#
# COMPACT_ATOMS: atom_id res chain seq x y z
N MET A 1 19.99 8.89 -10.57
CA MET A 1 18.83 9.80 -10.48
C MET A 1 17.82 9.11 -9.59
N ASP A 2 17.80 9.44 -8.30
CA ASP A 2 16.83 8.87 -7.36
C ASP A 2 15.49 9.59 -7.54
N HIS A 3 14.66 9.03 -8.41
CA HIS A 3 13.32 9.55 -8.67
C HIS A 3 12.39 9.22 -7.50
N GLY A 4 12.39 10.03 -6.45
CA GLY A 4 11.24 10.21 -5.53
C GLY A 4 10.53 8.95 -5.01
N ALA A 5 11.21 7.80 -4.99
CA ALA A 5 10.58 6.52 -4.67
C ALA A 5 10.25 6.51 -3.18
N GLY A 6 8.95 6.58 -2.87
CA GLY A 6 8.44 6.60 -1.49
C GLY A 6 7.85 7.94 -1.04
N MET A 7 7.99 9.01 -1.82
CA MET A 7 7.28 10.26 -1.54
C MET A 7 5.78 10.02 -1.72
N PRO A 8 4.93 10.37 -0.73
CA PRO A 8 3.50 10.24 -0.89
C PRO A 8 3.01 11.18 -2.01
N TYR A 9 1.96 10.77 -2.72
CA TYR A 9 1.38 11.57 -3.81
C TYR A 9 0.84 12.93 -3.31
N ALA A 10 0.57 13.05 -2.01
CA ALA A 10 0.16 14.27 -1.32
C ALA A 10 0.54 14.19 0.18
N PRO A 11 0.71 15.33 0.87
CA PRO A 11 0.80 15.36 2.32
C PRO A 11 -0.54 14.95 2.97
N PHE A 12 -0.47 14.15 4.03
CA PHE A 12 -1.58 13.70 4.87
C PHE A 12 -1.91 14.70 6.00
N GLY A 13 -1.12 15.76 6.16
CA GLY A 13 -1.37 16.87 7.09
C GLY A 13 -0.93 16.59 8.52
N GLN A 14 -0.26 15.46 8.77
CA GLN A 14 0.23 15.07 10.09
C GLN A 14 1.75 14.87 10.11
N GLU A 15 2.45 15.19 9.02
CA GLU A 15 3.89 15.00 8.88
C GLU A 15 4.70 15.83 9.89
N ILE A 16 5.66 15.18 10.55
CA ILE A 16 6.67 15.80 11.42
C ILE A 16 7.95 15.91 10.61
N PHE A 17 8.28 17.12 10.19
CA PHE A 17 9.52 17.44 9.50
C PHE A 17 10.64 17.71 10.52
N ILE A 18 11.79 17.07 10.33
CA ILE A 18 13.02 17.30 11.10
C ILE A 18 14.14 17.69 10.16
N GLU A 19 15.05 18.54 10.60
CA GLU A 19 16.28 18.86 9.87
C GLU A 19 17.42 18.01 10.42
N GLU A 20 18.06 17.22 9.55
CA GLU A 20 19.27 16.44 9.86
C GLU A 20 20.28 16.64 8.73
N GLU A 21 21.51 17.01 9.06
CA GLU A 21 22.61 17.22 8.10
C GLU A 21 22.27 18.23 6.98
N GLY A 22 21.51 19.28 7.31
CA GLY A 22 21.04 20.28 6.33
C GLY A 22 19.99 19.76 5.35
N LYS A 23 19.36 18.62 5.64
CA LYS A 23 18.27 18.03 4.86
C LYS A 23 17.01 17.87 5.70
N PHE A 24 15.85 18.09 5.09
CA PHE A 24 14.56 17.81 5.72
C PHE A 24 14.22 16.32 5.60
N LYS A 25 13.86 15.68 6.72
CA LYS A 25 13.33 14.31 6.81
C LYS A 25 11.94 14.33 7.41
N ILE A 26 11.07 13.42 6.98
CA ILE A 26 9.75 13.21 7.60
C ILE A 26 9.89 12.07 8.62
N LYS A 27 9.83 12.38 9.91
CA LYS A 27 10.13 11.44 11.00
C LYS A 27 9.00 10.43 11.25
N ASN A 28 7.76 10.80 10.96
CA ASN A 28 6.57 10.00 11.23
C ASN A 28 5.89 9.50 9.95
N MET A 29 6.68 8.92 9.04
CA MET A 29 6.14 8.18 7.88
C MET A 29 5.32 6.93 8.24
N HIS A 30 5.00 6.70 9.53
CA HIS A 30 4.04 5.68 9.94
C HIS A 30 2.64 6.02 9.39
N ARG A 31 2.34 5.46 8.22
CA ARG A 31 1.06 5.67 7.53
C ARG A 31 0.01 4.70 8.08
N ILE A 32 -1.04 5.25 8.66
CA ILE A 32 -2.30 4.51 8.85
C ILE A 32 -2.97 4.47 7.48
N MET A 33 -2.84 3.35 6.77
CA MET A 33 -3.50 3.19 5.48
C MET A 33 -5.03 3.15 5.68
N PRO A 34 -5.82 3.84 4.84
CA PRO A 34 -7.27 3.73 4.90
C PRO A 34 -7.68 2.28 4.61
N ASN A 35 -8.77 1.84 5.23
CA ASN A 35 -9.37 0.54 4.95
C ASN A 35 -10.80 0.76 4.43
N PRO A 36 -11.12 0.42 3.17
CA PRO A 36 -10.24 -0.24 2.20
C PRO A 36 -9.25 0.72 1.50
N ILE A 37 -8.16 0.17 0.99
CA ILE A 37 -7.22 0.86 0.10
C ILE A 37 -7.75 0.72 -1.34
N LEU A 38 -7.86 1.83 -2.05
CA LEU A 38 -8.13 1.85 -3.49
C LEU A 38 -6.81 2.01 -4.24
N TYR A 39 -6.47 1.05 -5.10
CA TYR A 39 -5.19 1.00 -5.80
C TYR A 39 -5.40 0.79 -7.30
N MET A 40 -4.92 1.72 -8.11
CA MET A 40 -4.96 1.57 -9.56
C MET A 40 -3.83 0.66 -10.03
N VAL A 41 -4.19 -0.45 -10.65
CA VAL A 41 -3.25 -1.36 -11.30
C VAL A 41 -3.18 -0.99 -12.77
N GLY A 42 -1.97 -0.88 -13.31
CA GLY A 42 -1.73 -0.70 -14.74
C GLY A 42 -0.97 -1.89 -15.31
N ARG A 43 -1.33 -2.36 -16.50
CA ARG A 43 -0.69 -3.51 -17.15
C ARG A 43 0.81 -3.30 -17.38
N SER A 44 1.22 -2.07 -17.71
CA SER A 44 2.62 -1.71 -17.97
C SER A 44 3.39 -1.24 -16.73
N SER A 45 2.75 -1.19 -15.56
CA SER A 45 3.32 -0.63 -14.33
C SER A 45 4.01 -1.67 -13.44
N GLU A 46 4.00 -2.95 -13.83
CA GLU A 46 4.61 -4.07 -13.09
C GLU A 46 4.25 -4.07 -11.59
N ASN A 47 2.97 -3.80 -11.27
CA ASN A 47 2.49 -3.76 -9.90
C ASN A 47 2.53 -5.17 -9.30
N CYS A 48 3.35 -5.36 -8.26
CA CYS A 48 3.43 -6.59 -7.47
C CYS A 48 2.94 -6.36 -6.04
N LEU A 49 2.18 -7.32 -5.52
CA LEU A 49 1.77 -7.39 -4.12
C LEU A 49 2.58 -8.48 -3.41
N TYR A 50 3.30 -8.08 -2.37
CA TYR A 50 4.09 -8.99 -1.54
C TYR A 50 3.40 -9.22 -0.20
N ILE A 51 3.11 -10.47 0.13
CA ILE A 51 2.55 -10.89 1.43
C ILE A 51 3.46 -11.97 1.99
N LYS A 52 4.26 -11.61 3.00
CA LYS A 52 5.34 -12.48 3.53
C LYS A 52 6.26 -12.91 2.37
N ASP A 53 6.41 -14.21 2.15
CA ASP A 53 7.27 -14.78 1.11
C ASP A 53 6.53 -15.01 -0.23
N LYS A 54 5.30 -14.50 -0.36
CA LYS A 54 4.50 -14.65 -1.58
C LYS A 54 4.46 -13.36 -2.37
N GLU A 55 4.77 -13.47 -3.65
CA GLU A 55 4.62 -12.41 -4.64
C GLU A 55 3.40 -12.69 -5.53
N ILE A 56 2.60 -11.66 -5.76
CA ILE A 56 1.44 -11.69 -6.66
C ILE A 56 1.60 -10.55 -7.67
N ASN A 57 1.82 -10.88 -8.94
CA ASN A 57 1.92 -9.88 -10.02
C ASN A 57 0.52 -9.39 -10.40
N LEU A 58 0.07 -8.29 -9.79
CA LEU A 58 -1.26 -7.71 -10.00
C LEU A 58 -1.46 -7.25 -11.46
N SER A 59 -0.43 -6.67 -12.07
CA SER A 59 -0.49 -6.20 -13.46
C SER A 59 -0.77 -7.34 -14.45
N PHE A 60 -0.15 -8.50 -14.24
CA PHE A 60 -0.40 -9.70 -15.03
C PHE A 60 -1.81 -10.24 -14.79
N PHE A 61 -2.25 -10.34 -13.53
CA PHE A 61 -3.54 -10.93 -13.17
C PHE A 61 -4.75 -10.06 -13.53
N LEU A 62 -4.64 -8.73 -13.40
CA LEU A 62 -5.78 -7.81 -13.49
C LEU A 62 -5.75 -6.92 -14.75
N GLY A 63 -4.57 -6.59 -15.28
CA GLY A 63 -4.39 -5.56 -16.31
C GLY A 63 -4.67 -4.16 -15.78
N ASP A 64 -5.40 -3.35 -16.54
CA ASP A 64 -5.75 -1.97 -16.18
C ASP A 64 -7.06 -1.93 -15.38
N LYS A 65 -6.98 -1.91 -14.04
CA LYS A 65 -8.16 -1.95 -13.15
C LYS A 65 -7.92 -1.24 -11.82
N LEU A 66 -9.01 -0.75 -11.23
CA LEU A 66 -9.03 -0.32 -9.82
C LEU A 66 -9.23 -1.54 -8.91
N LEU A 67 -8.28 -1.77 -8.01
CA LEU A 67 -8.29 -2.82 -6.99
C LEU A 67 -8.70 -2.24 -5.63
N THR A 68 -9.59 -2.94 -4.93
CA THR A 68 -9.95 -2.64 -3.54
C THR A 68 -9.26 -3.65 -2.63
N ILE A 69 -8.36 -3.19 -1.76
CA ILE A 69 -7.63 -4.02 -0.80
C ILE A 69 -8.16 -3.73 0.60
N GLY A 70 -8.84 -4.70 1.20
CA GLY A 70 -9.34 -4.63 2.56
C GLY A 70 -8.52 -5.50 3.51
N VAL A 71 -8.27 -5.01 4.72
CA VAL A 71 -7.70 -5.82 5.81
C VAL A 71 -8.76 -5.98 6.89
N ASN A 72 -9.24 -7.20 7.06
CA ASN A 72 -10.23 -7.53 8.08
C ASN A 72 -9.61 -8.45 9.14
N LYS A 73 -9.96 -8.24 10.41
CA LYS A 73 -9.66 -9.22 11.45
C LYS A 73 -10.50 -10.46 11.18
N ASN A 74 -9.83 -11.58 10.98
CA ASN A 74 -10.45 -12.86 10.75
C ASN A 74 -10.34 -13.72 12.03
N ASN A 75 -11.30 -14.59 12.27
CA ASN A 75 -11.26 -15.60 13.34
C ASN A 75 -11.36 -16.99 12.71
N LEU A 76 -11.13 -18.04 13.50
CA LEU A 76 -11.09 -19.41 12.97
C LEU A 76 -12.41 -19.81 12.28
N TYR A 77 -13.54 -19.37 12.84
CA TYR A 77 -14.87 -19.64 12.29
C TYR A 77 -15.06 -18.99 10.91
N ASN A 78 -14.71 -17.72 10.79
CA ASN A 78 -14.80 -16.94 9.55
C ASN A 78 -13.82 -17.46 8.47
N TYR A 79 -12.67 -18.01 8.87
CA TYR A 79 -11.75 -18.69 7.94
C TYR A 79 -12.41 -19.91 7.30
N PHE A 80 -13.10 -20.76 8.08
CA PHE A 80 -13.81 -21.93 7.55
C PHE A 80 -14.98 -21.58 6.64
N LEU A 81 -15.60 -20.40 6.83
CA LEU A 81 -16.68 -19.90 5.97
C LEU A 81 -16.20 -19.17 4.71
N GLY A 82 -14.89 -19.17 4.44
CA GLY A 82 -14.33 -18.53 3.24
C GLY A 82 -14.28 -17.01 3.30
N GLY A 83 -14.33 -16.41 4.50
CA GLY A 83 -14.20 -14.96 4.66
C GLY A 83 -15.44 -14.14 4.29
N ASN A 84 -16.60 -14.78 4.10
CA ASN A 84 -17.86 -14.08 3.86
C ASN A 84 -18.51 -13.67 5.20
N LEU A 85 -18.35 -12.40 5.55
CA LEU A 85 -19.22 -11.65 6.45
C LEU A 85 -19.43 -10.25 5.88
#